data_AF-A0A954R6Z8-F1
#
_entry.id   AF-A0A954R6Z8-F1
#
_cell.length_a   1.000
_cell.length_b   1.000
_cell.length_c   1.000
_cell.angle_alpha   90.00
_cell.angle_beta   90.00
_cell.angle_gamma   90.00
#
_symmetry.space_group_name_H-M   'P 1'
#
loop_
_entity.id
_entity.type
_entity.pdbx_description
1 polymer ?
#
loop_
_entity_poly.entity_id
_entity_poly.type
_entity_poly.pdbx_seq_one_letter_code
_entity_poly.pdbx_strand_id
1 'polypeptide(L)' 'TADGLSRPGPCMMNCSNQFQPYSFHNGGCLFGIADGSVQFFSQSMDGDTFRALGSPAGQEVVQMP' A
#
# COMPACT_ATOMS: atom_id res chain seq x y z
N THR A 1 -7.49 3.31 15.68
CA THR A 1 -6.21 2.60 15.92
C THR A 1 -5.94 1.71 14.72
N ALA A 2 -4.68 1.47 14.35
CA ALA A 2 -4.30 0.46 13.34
C ALA A 2 -4.43 -0.97 13.91
N ASP A 3 -5.60 -1.28 14.46
CA ASP A 3 -5.87 -2.53 15.20
C ASP A 3 -6.20 -3.71 14.28
N GLY A 4 -6.41 -3.46 12.98
CA GLY A 4 -6.84 -4.49 12.03
C GLY A 4 -8.29 -4.96 12.24
N LEU A 5 -9.06 -4.29 13.11
CA LEU A 5 -10.43 -4.66 13.49
C LEU A 5 -11.50 -3.71 12.91
N SER A 6 -11.14 -2.45 12.63
CA SER A 6 -12.06 -1.42 12.14
C SER A 6 -11.91 -1.17 10.61
N ARG A 7 -13.04 -0.95 9.90
CA ARG A 7 -13.08 -0.74 8.42
C ARG A 7 -13.88 0.54 8.05
N PRO A 8 -13.37 1.41 7.13
CA PRO A 8 -12.01 1.42 6.58
C PRO A 8 -11.03 1.88 7.67
N GLY A 9 -10.09 1.02 8.06
CA GLY A 9 -9.13 1.29 9.12
C GLY A 9 -8.01 2.23 8.63
N PRO A 10 -7.29 2.91 9.54
CA PRO A 10 -6.24 3.88 9.19
C PRO A 10 -4.96 3.24 8.63
N CYS A 11 -4.97 1.93 8.42
CA CYS A 11 -3.79 1.15 8.09
C CYS A 11 -4.03 0.43 6.77
N MET A 12 -3.11 0.66 5.82
CA MET A 12 -3.23 0.21 4.43
C MET A 12 -2.54 -1.13 4.17
N MET A 13 -1.50 -1.46 4.94
CA MET A 13 -0.72 -2.68 4.79
C MET A 13 -0.18 -3.14 6.14
N ASN A 14 0.12 -4.43 6.28
CA ASN A 14 0.65 -5.05 7.51
C ASN A 14 -0.26 -4.97 8.76
N CYS A 15 -1.56 -4.69 8.61
CA CYS A 15 -2.49 -4.61 9.74
C CYS A 15 -3.14 -5.98 10.05
N SER A 16 -3.42 -6.78 9.02
CA SER A 16 -3.91 -8.16 9.08
C SER A 16 -3.63 -8.84 7.73
N ASN A 17 -3.53 -10.16 7.69
CA ASN A 17 -3.25 -10.89 6.44
C ASN A 17 -4.52 -11.30 5.66
N GLN A 18 -5.70 -10.77 6.02
CA GLN A 18 -6.97 -11.30 5.53
C GLN A 18 -7.42 -10.69 4.20
N PHE A 19 -7.29 -9.36 4.02
CA PHE A 19 -7.87 -8.63 2.88
C PHE A 19 -7.06 -7.39 2.43
N GLN A 20 -5.83 -7.25 2.89
CA GLN A 20 -4.98 -6.10 2.60
C GLN A 20 -3.55 -6.57 2.30
N PRO A 21 -2.73 -5.75 1.63
CA PRO A 21 -1.33 -6.05 1.44
C PRO A 21 -0.63 -6.38 2.76
N TYR A 22 0.13 -7.46 2.76
CA TYR A 22 0.78 -7.96 3.97
C TYR A 22 2.15 -8.55 3.63
N SER A 23 3.13 -8.25 4.48
CA SER A 23 4.48 -8.76 4.49
C SER A 23 4.79 -9.31 5.89
N PHE A 24 5.58 -10.39 5.96
CA PHE A 24 6.08 -10.90 7.23
C PHE A 24 7.19 -10.02 7.83
N HIS A 25 7.74 -9.11 7.04
CA HIS A 25 8.70 -8.10 7.49
C HIS A 25 7.98 -6.78 7.79
N ASN A 26 8.36 -6.16 8.90
CA ASN A 26 7.84 -4.84 9.28
C ASN A 26 8.35 -3.75 8.32
N GLY A 27 7.63 -2.63 8.25
CA GLY A 27 8.05 -1.43 7.52
C GLY A 27 7.36 -1.23 6.18
N GLY A 28 6.87 -2.30 5.55
CA GLY A 28 6.20 -2.20 4.25
C GLY A 28 6.12 -3.53 3.50
N CYS A 29 5.77 -3.47 2.22
CA CYS A 29 5.66 -4.62 1.34
C CYS A 29 6.35 -4.36 -0.01
N LEU A 30 6.78 -5.43 -0.69
CA LEU A 30 7.21 -5.37 -2.08
C LEU A 30 5.99 -5.51 -3.00
N PHE A 31 5.86 -4.61 -3.96
CA PHE A 31 4.79 -4.58 -4.96
C PHE A 31 5.35 -4.75 -6.37
N GLY A 32 4.72 -5.63 -7.15
CA GLY A 32 4.96 -5.71 -8.59
C GLY A 32 4.18 -4.62 -9.31
N ILE A 33 4.85 -3.89 -10.18
CA ILE A 33 4.28 -2.81 -10.99
C ILE A 33 3.98 -3.34 -12.39
N ALA A 34 3.01 -2.73 -13.08
CA ALA A 34 2.57 -3.16 -14.40
C ALA A 34 3.68 -3.13 -15.48
N ASP A 35 4.75 -2.36 -15.27
CA ASP A 35 5.93 -2.31 -16.13
C ASP A 35 6.94 -3.46 -15.89
N GLY A 36 6.63 -4.36 -14.94
CA GLY A 36 7.47 -5.50 -14.57
C GLY A 36 8.51 -5.20 -13.50
N SER A 37 8.63 -3.95 -13.04
CA SER A 37 9.49 -3.60 -11.91
C SER A 37 8.89 -4.08 -10.58
N VAL A 38 9.75 -4.28 -9.58
CA VAL A 38 9.35 -4.56 -8.19
C VAL A 38 9.86 -3.45 -7.32
N GLN A 39 8.98 -2.86 -6.51
CA GLN A 39 9.31 -1.71 -5.68
C GLN A 39 8.83 -1.91 -4.25
N PHE A 40 9.56 -1.31 -3.31
CA PHE A 40 9.19 -1.35 -1.90
C PHE A 40 8.30 -0.17 -1.55
N PHE A 41 7.11 -0.43 -1.01
CA PHE A 41 6.23 0.61 -0.50
C PHE A 41 6.18 0.55 1.03
N SER A 42 6.45 1.70 1.65
CA SER A 42 6.43 1.86 3.10
C SER A 42 5.02 1.80 3.65
N GLN A 43 4.84 1.14 4.80
CA GLN A 43 3.59 1.17 5.56
C GLN A 43 3.18 2.57 6.05
N SER A 44 4.12 3.52 6.02
CA SER A 44 3.90 4.93 6.35
C SER A 44 3.56 5.80 5.14
N MET A 45 3.44 5.24 3.93
CA MET A 45 3.07 6.02 2.75
C MET A 45 1.64 6.55 2.88
N ASP A 46 1.36 7.64 2.18
CA ASP A 46 0.02 8.19 2.10
C ASP A 46 -0.96 7.21 1.42
N GLY A 47 -2.11 6.99 2.06
CA GLY A 47 -3.08 5.98 1.62
C GLY A 47 -3.81 6.36 0.34
N ASP A 48 -4.05 7.66 0.13
CA ASP A 48 -4.67 8.16 -1.09
C ASP A 48 -3.71 8.01 -2.28
N THR A 49 -2.43 8.31 -2.07
CA THR A 49 -1.35 8.04 -3.05
C THR A 49 -1.28 6.55 -3.43
N PHE A 50 -1.33 5.63 -2.45
CA PHE A 50 -1.35 4.19 -2.74
C PHE A 50 -2.58 3.79 -3.56
N ARG A 51 -3.75 4.34 -3.23
CA ARG A 51 -4.99 4.07 -3.96
C ARG A 51 -4.96 4.63 -5.39
N ALA A 52 -4.35 5.79 -5.58
CA ALA A 52 -4.21 6.41 -6.89
C ALA A 52 -3.32 5.58 -7.83
N LEU A 53 -2.21 5.02 -7.32
CA LEU A 53 -1.30 4.12 -8.07
C LEU A 53 -2.02 2.92 -8.70
N GLY A 54 -3.01 2.36 -8.00
CA GLY A 54 -3.79 1.23 -8.49
C GLY A 54 -5.00 1.60 -9.37
N SER A 55 -5.25 2.90 -9.57
CA SER A 55 -6.46 3.38 -10.24
C SER A 55 -6.17 3.90 -11.66
N PRO A 56 -6.89 3.44 -12.69
CA PRO A 56 -6.69 3.93 -14.06
C PRO A 56 -7.12 5.40 -14.24
N ALA A 57 -7.94 5.92 -13.32
CA ALA A 57 -8.40 7.31 -13.32
C ALA A 57 -7.54 8.25 -12.46
N GLY A 58 -6.46 7.75 -11.83
CA GLY A 58 -5.73 8.46 -10.77
C GLY A 58 -4.83 9.60 -11.22
N GLN A 59 -4.47 9.72 -12.50
CA GLN A 59 -3.66 10.80 -13.14
C GLN A 59 -2.39 11.29 -12.40
N GLU A 60 -1.96 10.66 -11.31
CA GLU A 60 -0.83 11.11 -10.50
C GLU A 60 0.46 10.47 -11.00
N VAL A 61 1.35 11.31 -11.54
CA VAL A 61 2.78 10.96 -11.66
C VAL A 61 3.33 10.89 -10.24
N VAL A 62 3.25 9.73 -9.61
CA VAL A 62 3.91 9.48 -8.33
C VAL A 62 5.40 9.38 -8.60
N GLN A 63 6.16 10.40 -8.20
CA GLN A 63 7.61 10.32 -8.12
C GLN A 63 7.94 9.37 -6.97
N MET A 64 8.29 8.14 -7.34
CA MET A 64 8.78 7.13 -6.41
C MET A 64 10.22 7.52 -6.04
N PRO A 65 10.57 7.58 -4.74
CA PRO A 65 11.92 7.92 -4.29
C PRO A 65 12.97 6.88 -4.70
#